data_AF-A0A9E6CND6-F1
#
_entry.id   AF-A0A9E6CND6-F1
#
_cell.length_a   1.000
_cell.length_b   1.000
_cell.length_c   1.000
_cell.angle_alpha   90.00
_cell.angle_beta   90.00
_cell.angle_gamma   90.00
#
_symmetry.space_group_name_H-M   'P 1'
#
loop_
_entity.id
_entity.type
_entity.pdbx_description
1 polymer ?
#
loop_
_entity_poly.entity_id
_entity_poly.type
_entity_poly.pdbx_seq_one_letter_code
_entity_poly.pdbx_strand_id
1 'polypeptide(L)'
;WAQALACNLALYPRKEGKAISFIKYAKKEDLVLASLFTAVVFFITAGIKAIPLFIVNIVPVLLMINYSKRKIDGMTGDTIGALSEIAETGFIFFSFIILR
;
A
#
# COMPACT_ATOMS: atom_id res chain seq x y z
N TRP A 1 -1.11 2.40 5.08
CA TRP A 1 -0.95 3.22 3.86
C TRP A 1 -1.18 2.43 2.56
N ALA A 2 -0.46 1.32 2.32
CA ALA A 2 -0.55 0.56 1.06
C ALA A 2 -1.99 0.11 0.71
N GLN A 3 -2.77 -0.35 1.69
CA GLN A 3 -4.18 -0.71 1.47
C GLN A 3 -5.06 0.49 1.11
N ALA A 4 -4.89 1.63 1.78
CA ALA A 4 -5.62 2.86 1.45
C ALA A 4 -5.31 3.34 0.03
N LEU A 5 -4.05 3.20 -0.40
CA LEU A 5 -3.62 3.46 -1.77
C LEU A 5 -4.30 2.49 -2.76
N ALA A 6 -4.30 1.19 -2.46
CA ALA A 6 -4.93 0.18 -3.30
C ALA A 6 -6.43 0.43 -3.48
N CYS A 7 -7.16 0.69 -2.39
CA CYS A 7 -8.59 0.96 -2.44
C CYS A 7 -8.94 2.23 -3.22
N ASN A 8 -8.04 3.22 -3.26
CA ASN A 8 -8.22 4.44 -4.07
C ASN A 8 -7.82 4.26 -5.54
N LEU A 9 -6.95 3.30 -5.89
CA LEU A 9 -6.40 3.13 -7.25
C LEU A 9 -6.96 1.93 -8.02
N ALA A 10 -7.56 0.95 -7.33
CA ALA A 10 -8.10 -0.27 -7.91
C ALA A 10 -9.63 -0.30 -7.85
N LEU A 11 -10.23 -1.03 -8.78
CA LEU A 11 -11.65 -1.39 -8.73
C LEU A 11 -11.79 -2.77 -8.11
N TYR A 12 -12.98 -3.08 -7.58
CA TYR A 12 -13.29 -4.43 -7.13
C TYR A 12 -13.81 -5.27 -8.30
N PRO A 13 -13.18 -6.40 -8.66
CA PRO A 13 -13.49 -7.11 -9.90
C PRO A 13 -14.61 -8.15 -9.78
N ARG A 14 -15.17 -8.38 -8.58
CA ARG A 14 -16.20 -9.41 -8.35
C ARG A 14 -17.55 -8.77 -8.01
N LYS A 15 -18.65 -9.49 -8.28
CA LYS A 15 -20.02 -9.04 -7.95
C LYS A 15 -20.29 -9.02 -6.45
N GLU A 16 -19.65 -9.92 -5.71
CA GLU A 16 -19.81 -10.08 -4.27
C GLU A 16 -18.46 -10.25 -3.59
N GLY A 17 -18.38 -9.87 -2.32
CA GLY A 17 -17.21 -10.09 -1.47
C GLY A 17 -16.98 -8.99 -0.44
N LYS A 18 -16.24 -9.35 0.62
CA LYS A 18 -16.06 -8.50 1.80
C LYS A 18 -15.35 -7.18 1.52
N ALA A 19 -14.41 -7.19 0.58
CA ALA A 19 -13.61 -6.00 0.27
C ALA A 19 -14.29 -4.99 -0.67
N ILE A 20 -15.51 -5.28 -1.14
CA ILE A 20 -16.32 -4.32 -1.90
C ILE A 20 -16.53 -3.04 -1.10
N SER A 21 -16.89 -3.16 0.19
CA SER A 21 -17.14 -1.99 1.03
C SER A 21 -15.89 -1.13 1.19
N PHE A 22 -14.72 -1.75 1.38
CA PHE A 22 -13.46 -1.02 1.50
C PHE A 22 -13.10 -0.25 0.24
N ILE A 23 -13.23 -0.85 -0.94
CA ILE A 23 -12.92 -0.16 -2.21
C ILE A 23 -14.00 0.88 -2.54
N LYS A 24 -15.28 0.55 -2.37
CA LYS A 24 -16.42 1.42 -2.74
C LYS A 24 -16.49 2.68 -1.89
N TYR A 25 -16.17 2.59 -0.61
CA TYR A 25 -16.24 3.72 0.32
C TYR A 25 -14.89 4.38 0.58
N ALA A 26 -13.82 3.93 -0.09
CA ALA A 26 -12.53 4.58 0.01
C ALA A 26 -12.61 5.99 -0.54
N LYS A 27 -12.13 6.95 0.25
CA LYS A 27 -12.04 8.34 -0.16
C LYS A 27 -10.58 8.79 -0.25
N LYS A 28 -10.37 9.89 -0.97
CA LYS A 28 -9.04 10.49 -1.11
C LYS A 28 -8.54 11.04 0.23
N GLU A 29 -9.46 11.48 1.08
CA GLU A 29 -9.19 11.93 2.44
C GLU A 29 -8.58 10.80 3.29
N ASP A 30 -9.07 9.56 3.13
CA ASP A 30 -8.51 8.40 3.83
C ASP A 30 -7.05 8.15 3.42
N LEU A 31 -6.75 8.33 2.12
CA LEU A 31 -5.39 8.21 1.61
C LEU A 31 -4.48 9.32 2.15
N VAL A 32 -4.98 10.56 2.22
CA VAL A 32 -4.23 11.70 2.78
C VAL A 32 -3.94 11.46 4.27
N LEU A 33 -4.94 11.07 5.05
CA LEU A 33 -4.79 10.75 6.47
C LEU A 33 -3.83 9.57 6.69
N ALA A 34 -3.95 8.50 5.91
CA ALA A 34 -3.05 7.37 5.99
C ALA A 34 -1.61 7.75 5.61
N SER A 35 -1.43 8.64 4.64
CA SER A 35 -0.11 9.13 4.21
C SER A 35 0.53 9.99 5.29
N LEU A 36 -0.23 10.93 5.87
CA LEU A 36 0.24 11.78 6.96
C LEU A 36 0.62 10.95 8.20
N PHE A 37 -0.26 10.02 8.61
CA PHE A 37 0.01 9.14 9.73
C PHE A 37 1.29 8.31 9.51
N THR A 38 1.44 7.72 8.33
CA THR A 38 2.63 6.91 8.00
C THR A 38 3.89 7.76 7.97
N ALA A 39 3.84 8.96 7.39
CA ALA A 39 4.97 9.88 7.34
C ALA A 39 5.44 10.29 8.75
N VAL A 40 4.50 10.57 9.67
CA VAL A 40 4.82 10.89 11.07
C VAL A 40 5.49 9.71 11.76
N VAL A 41 4.93 8.50 11.64
CA VAL A 41 5.51 7.28 12.24
C VAL A 41 6.92 7.01 11.68
N PHE A 42 7.10 7.17 10.37
CA PHE A 42 8.37 6.99 9.69
C PHE A 42 9.42 8.00 10.13
N PHE A 43 9.04 9.27 10.26
CA PHE A 43 9.93 10.33 10.73
C PHE A 43 10.37 10.12 12.18
N ILE A 44 9.46 9.70 13.08
CA ILE A 44 9.78 9.42 14.48
C ILE A 44 10.74 8.22 14.61
N THR A 45 10.59 7.21 13.76
CA THR A 45 11.37 5.95 13.87
C THR A 45 12.72 5.99 13.16
N ALA A 46 12.81 6.59 11.98
CA ALA A 46 14.02 6.59 11.14
C ALA A 46 14.51 7.99 10.73
N GLY A 47 13.84 9.07 11.16
CA GLY A 47 14.20 10.44 10.84
C GLY A 47 14.26 10.70 9.34
N ILE A 48 15.30 11.42 8.90
CA ILE A 48 15.53 11.73 7.47
C ILE A 48 15.82 10.47 6.64
N LYS A 49 16.38 9.42 7.25
CA LYS A 49 16.65 8.14 6.55
C LYS A 49 15.35 7.42 6.13
N ALA A 50 14.20 7.82 6.67
CA ALA A 50 12.90 7.28 6.29
C ALA A 50 12.48 7.67 4.86
N ILE A 51 12.97 8.79 4.32
CA ILE A 51 12.61 9.29 2.99
C ILE A 51 13.03 8.29 1.88
N PRO A 52 14.31 7.90 1.75
CA PRO A 52 14.70 6.93 0.75
C PRO A 52 14.02 5.57 0.95
N LEU A 53 13.81 5.15 2.20
CA LEU A 53 13.08 3.91 2.54
C LEU A 53 11.64 3.91 2.02
N PHE A 54 10.93 5.02 2.23
CA PHE A 54 9.56 5.16 1.75
C PHE A 54 9.53 5.09 0.21
N ILE A 55 10.41 5.84 -0.47
CA ILE A 55 10.46 5.88 -1.94
C ILE A 55 10.69 4.49 -2.54
N VAL A 56 11.68 3.74 -2.04
CA VAL A 56 11.96 2.39 -2.58
C VAL A 56 10.82 1.41 -2.29
N ASN A 57 10.12 1.56 -1.17
CA ASN A 57 9.01 0.69 -0.81
C ASN A 57 7.72 0.96 -1.62
N ILE A 58 7.59 2.14 -2.25
CA ILE A 58 6.45 2.43 -3.15
C ILE A 58 6.48 1.52 -4.39
N VAL A 59 7.67 1.19 -4.89
CA VAL A 59 7.85 0.41 -6.13
C VAL A 59 7.15 -0.95 -6.09
N PRO A 60 7.43 -1.85 -5.13
CA PRO A 60 6.75 -3.15 -5.07
C PRO A 60 5.24 -3.03 -4.86
N VAL A 61 4.79 -2.02 -4.12
CA VAL A 61 3.36 -1.73 -3.91
C VAL A 61 2.67 -1.38 -5.24
N LEU A 62 3.21 -0.44 -6.01
CA LEU A 62 2.63 -0.04 -7.29
C LEU A 62 2.69 -1.18 -8.33
N LEU A 63 3.78 -1.97 -8.34
CA LEU A 63 3.89 -3.14 -9.21
C LEU A 63 2.80 -4.16 -8.91
N MET A 64 2.54 -4.47 -7.63
CA MET A 64 1.50 -5.42 -7.25
C MET A 64 0.08 -4.91 -7.57
N ILE A 65 -0.19 -3.62 -7.35
CA ILE A 65 -1.47 -3.00 -7.73
C ILE A 65 -1.68 -3.12 -9.25
N ASN A 66 -0.68 -2.72 -10.04
CA ASN A 66 -0.77 -2.76 -11.50
C ASN A 66 -0.87 -4.20 -12.04
N TYR A 67 -0.12 -5.12 -11.46
CA TYR A 67 -0.20 -6.54 -11.78
C TYR A 67 -1.63 -7.08 -11.54
N SER A 68 -2.21 -6.80 -10.38
CA SER A 68 -3.55 -7.24 -10.03
C SER A 68 -4.61 -6.64 -10.96
N LYS A 69 -4.52 -5.33 -11.22
CA LYS A 69 -5.41 -4.64 -12.17
C LYS A 69 -5.37 -5.24 -13.57
N ARG A 70 -4.20 -5.66 -14.05
CA ARG A 70 -4.05 -6.29 -15.37
C ARG A 70 -4.45 -7.76 -15.38
N LYS A 71 -4.28 -8.46 -14.26
CA LYS A 71 -4.48 -9.91 -14.20
C LYS A 71 -5.93 -10.30 -13.94
N ILE A 72 -6.63 -9.52 -13.11
CA ILE A 72 -8.00 -9.83 -12.65
C ILE A 72 -8.93 -8.61 -12.69
N ASP A 73 -8.61 -7.58 -13.46
CA ASP A 73 -9.40 -6.35 -13.63
C ASP A 73 -9.61 -5.51 -12.37
N GLY A 74 -8.78 -5.71 -11.35
CA GLY A 74 -8.90 -4.98 -10.09
C GLY A 74 -8.13 -5.61 -8.95
N MET A 75 -8.65 -5.42 -7.74
CA MET A 75 -8.12 -6.04 -6.53
C MET A 75 -9.26 -6.62 -5.68
N THR A 76 -9.04 -7.83 -5.17
CA THR A 76 -9.88 -8.47 -4.14
C THR A 76 -9.30 -8.24 -2.75
N GLY A 77 -10.04 -8.65 -1.71
CA GLY A 77 -9.56 -8.61 -0.33
C GLY A 77 -8.24 -9.37 -0.15
N ASP A 78 -8.11 -10.53 -0.79
CA ASP A 78 -6.87 -11.34 -0.71
C ASP A 78 -5.68 -10.61 -1.35
N THR A 79 -5.88 -9.96 -2.51
CA THR A 79 -4.80 -9.20 -3.15
C THR A 79 -4.44 -7.92 -2.39
N ILE A 80 -5.39 -7.31 -1.69
CA ILE A 80 -5.14 -6.17 -0.79
C ILE A 80 -4.38 -6.64 0.46
N GLY A 81 -4.71 -7.82 0.99
CA GLY A 81 -3.95 -8.45 2.08
C GLY A 81 -2.52 -8.77 1.65
N ALA A 82 -2.34 -9.44 0.51
CA ALA A 82 -1.03 -9.73 -0.06
C ALA A 82 -0.20 -8.45 -0.33
N LEU A 83 -0.86 -7.35 -0.71
CA LEU A 83 -0.19 -6.05 -0.86
C LEU A 83 0.40 -5.53 0.46
N SER A 84 -0.29 -5.73 1.59
CA SER A 84 0.25 -5.38 2.91
C SER A 84 1.51 -6.19 3.21
N GLU A 85 1.45 -7.51 3.02
CA GLU A 85 2.60 -8.40 3.24
C GLU A 85 3.81 -7.98 2.38
N ILE A 86 3.57 -7.62 1.12
CA ILE A 86 4.61 -7.11 0.21
C ILE A 86 5.17 -5.77 0.70
N ALA A 87 4.32 -4.85 1.17
CA ALA A 87 4.76 -3.56 1.68
C ALA A 87 5.58 -3.67 2.97
N GLU A 88 5.21 -4.58 3.86
CA GLU A 88 5.90 -4.82 5.13
C GLU A 88 7.22 -5.56 4.91
N THR A 89 7.21 -6.63 4.12
CA THR A 89 8.42 -7.38 3.76
C THR A 89 9.40 -6.50 2.99
N GLY A 90 8.92 -5.71 2.03
CA GLY A 90 9.72 -4.74 1.28
C GLY A 90 10.37 -3.71 2.19
N PHE A 91 9.61 -3.14 3.14
CA PHE A 91 10.13 -2.19 4.11
C PHE A 91 11.26 -2.79 4.96
N ILE A 92 11.06 -4.01 5.50
CA ILE A 92 12.08 -4.70 6.31
C ILE A 92 13.33 -4.97 5.46
N PHE A 93 13.16 -5.49 4.24
CA PHE A 93 14.28 -5.76 3.33
C PHE A 93 15.09 -4.50 3.01
N PHE A 94 14.44 -3.41 2.62
CA PHE A 94 15.13 -2.16 2.29
C PHE A 94 15.75 -1.48 3.51
N SER A 95 15.11 -1.58 4.68
CA SER A 95 15.69 -1.06 5.93
C SER A 95 16.99 -1.75 6.29
N PHE A 96 17.08 -3.08 6.10
CA PHE A 96 18.32 -3.82 6.29
C PHE A 96 19.45 -3.38 5.35
N ILE A 97 19.13 -2.88 4.16
CA ILE A 97 20.12 -2.42 3.18
C ILE A 97 20.54 -0.97 3.46
N ILE A 98 19.60 -0.09 3.77
CA ILE A 98 19.81 1.38 3.83
C ILE A 98 20.22 1.85 5.23
N LEU A 99 19.70 1.24 6.30
CA LEU A 99 19.97 1.66 7.68
C LEU A 99 21.19 0.96 8.30
N ARG A 100 21.84 0.10 7.54
CA ARG A 100 23.06 -0.60 7.95
C ARG A 100 24.22 0.36 8.20
#